data_AF-B3DY36-F1
#
_entry.id   AF-B3DY36-F1
#
_cell.length_a   1.000
_cell.length_b   1.000
_cell.length_c   1.000
_cell.angle_alpha   90.00
_cell.angle_beta   90.00
_cell.angle_gamma   90.00
#
_symmetry.space_group_name_H-M   'P 1'
#
loop_
_entity.id
_entity.type
_entity.pdbx_description
1 polymer ?
#
loop_
_entity_poly.entity_id
_entity_poly.type
_entity_poly.pdbx_seq_one_letter_code
_entity_poly.pdbx_strand_id
1 'polypeptide(L)'
;MTLRMGFVLLSLMSENEADYIEIQKRSQQHFSSCASFYQKGHILTNIEDLEKTFEDIPLQKGMKALDVATGNGYTAFFLARQGVEVTACDITEKMFEGARKIADEEGLPIRFCIHSAEKLPYPDRCFDLVTCRYAAHHFADQEAFVRESSRVLKKDGLFVLIDGTVPNGEQQAYDWLDKVEKLRDYSHVGYRFESEWKEYCLQSGLTPLKSLFIPFKQDDIEWYFQSGGTPKDNQEKIYQMVKDAPQDAKRVLKIGWEEGRPVWWWIKLCLVARKG
;
A
#
# COMPACT_ATOMS: atom_id res chain seq x y z
N MET A 1 -47.39 -31.64 -17.41
CA MET A 1 -47.10 -30.70 -16.31
C MET A 1 -46.01 -31.35 -15.46
N THR A 2 -44.75 -31.09 -15.80
CA THR A 2 -43.60 -31.67 -15.10
C THR A 2 -42.51 -30.61 -15.03
N LEU A 3 -42.61 -29.72 -14.02
CA LEU A 3 -41.50 -28.85 -13.64
C LEU A 3 -40.51 -29.68 -12.84
N ARG A 4 -39.32 -29.96 -13.40
CA ARG A 4 -38.15 -30.32 -12.61
C ARG A 4 -37.44 -29.02 -12.24
N MET A 5 -37.62 -28.66 -10.97
CA MET A 5 -36.98 -27.55 -10.28
C MET A 5 -35.45 -27.73 -10.35
N GLY A 6 -34.77 -26.71 -10.88
CA GLY A 6 -33.32 -26.65 -10.93
C GLY A 6 -32.74 -26.53 -9.53
N PHE A 7 -31.87 -27.47 -9.16
CA PHE A 7 -30.98 -27.31 -8.02
C PHE A 7 -29.91 -26.28 -8.40
N VAL A 8 -29.99 -25.09 -7.82
CA VAL A 8 -28.89 -24.14 -7.78
C VAL A 8 -27.85 -24.71 -6.82
N LEU A 9 -26.69 -25.12 -7.35
CA LEU A 9 -25.50 -25.35 -6.53
C LEU A 9 -25.06 -24.00 -5.95
N LEU A 10 -25.45 -23.70 -4.72
CA LEU A 10 -24.73 -22.74 -3.90
C LEU A 10 -23.42 -23.43 -3.49
N SER A 11 -22.32 -23.10 -4.17
CA SER A 11 -20.98 -23.53 -3.77
C SER A 11 -20.69 -22.97 -2.39
N LEU A 12 -20.44 -23.85 -1.41
CA LEU A 12 -19.95 -23.46 -0.08
C LEU A 12 -18.56 -22.85 -0.27
N MET A 13 -18.46 -21.53 -0.14
CA MET A 13 -17.18 -20.82 -0.14
C MET A 13 -16.42 -21.19 1.13
N SER A 14 -15.10 -21.36 1.03
CA SER A 14 -14.28 -21.56 2.23
C SER A 14 -14.27 -20.29 3.10
N GLU A 15 -14.10 -20.42 4.43
CA GLU A 15 -14.05 -19.26 5.34
C GLU A 15 -12.97 -18.24 4.90
N ASN A 16 -11.80 -18.72 4.47
CA ASN A 16 -10.73 -17.86 3.94
C ASN A 16 -11.12 -17.08 2.67
N GLU A 17 -11.97 -17.66 1.81
CA GLU A 17 -12.43 -17.00 0.59
C GLU A 17 -13.52 -15.96 0.88
N ALA A 18 -14.37 -16.22 1.87
CA ALA A 18 -15.35 -15.26 2.35
C ALA A 18 -14.67 -14.03 2.98
N ASP A 19 -13.68 -14.25 3.86
CA ASP A 19 -12.91 -13.17 4.49
C ASP A 19 -12.15 -12.33 3.45
N TYR A 20 -11.53 -12.98 2.47
CA TYR A 20 -10.87 -12.28 1.36
C TYR A 20 -11.83 -11.34 0.61
N ILE A 21 -13.02 -11.83 0.25
CA ILE A 21 -14.00 -11.02 -0.49
C ILE A 21 -14.49 -9.85 0.36
N GLU A 22 -14.72 -10.07 1.65
CA GLU A 22 -15.17 -9.01 2.56
C GLU A 22 -14.12 -7.90 2.69
N ILE A 23 -12.84 -8.26 2.89
CA ILE A 23 -11.75 -7.28 2.96
C ILE A 23 -11.63 -6.50 1.64
N GLN A 24 -11.67 -7.18 0.49
CA GLN A 24 -11.61 -6.52 -0.82
C GLN A 24 -12.77 -5.53 -1.01
N LYS A 25 -13.99 -5.93 -0.66
CA LYS A 25 -15.17 -5.07 -0.76
C LYS A 25 -15.06 -3.87 0.17
N ARG A 26 -14.58 -4.07 1.40
CA ARG A 26 -14.35 -3.03 2.40
C ARG A 26 -13.33 -2.00 1.91
N SER A 27 -12.18 -2.45 1.39
CA SER A 27 -11.16 -1.58 0.80
C SER A 27 -11.71 -0.82 -0.41
N GLN A 28 -12.42 -1.49 -1.32
CA GLN A 28 -13.02 -0.85 -2.48
C GLN A 28 -14.02 0.26 -2.09
N GLN A 29 -14.87 0.01 -1.09
CA GLN A 29 -15.82 0.99 -0.56
C GLN A 29 -15.08 2.18 0.09
N HIS A 30 -14.09 1.91 0.92
CA HIS A 30 -13.28 2.92 1.60
C HIS A 30 -12.63 3.88 0.61
N PHE A 31 -11.80 3.35 -0.30
CA PHE A 31 -11.06 4.17 -1.26
C PHE A 31 -11.99 4.88 -2.26
N SER A 32 -13.13 4.27 -2.62
CA SER A 32 -14.14 4.95 -3.43
C SER A 32 -14.80 6.14 -2.73
N SER A 33 -14.87 6.14 -1.39
CA SER A 33 -15.45 7.22 -0.58
C SER A 33 -14.46 8.33 -0.26
N CYS A 34 -13.17 7.99 -0.08
CA CYS A 34 -12.13 8.94 0.30
C CYS A 34 -11.28 9.46 -0.87
N ALA A 35 -11.44 8.95 -2.10
CA ALA A 35 -10.61 9.29 -3.27
C ALA A 35 -10.35 10.80 -3.45
N SER A 36 -11.33 11.67 -3.19
CA SER A 36 -11.19 13.13 -3.31
C SER A 36 -10.17 13.74 -2.33
N PHE A 37 -9.99 13.16 -1.14
CA PHE A 37 -9.01 13.61 -0.15
C PHE A 37 -7.58 13.28 -0.55
N TYR A 38 -7.39 12.29 -1.42
CA TYR A 38 -6.08 11.93 -1.92
C TYR A 38 -5.52 12.97 -2.91
N GLN A 39 -6.35 13.88 -3.46
CA GLN A 39 -5.99 14.80 -4.55
C GLN A 39 -5.27 16.10 -4.11
N LYS A 40 -5.33 16.51 -2.85
CA LYS A 40 -4.70 17.76 -2.35
C LYS A 40 -3.73 17.50 -1.20
N GLY A 41 -2.50 18.01 -1.29
CA GLY A 41 -1.54 18.05 -0.18
C GLY A 41 -1.14 16.68 0.39
N HIS A 42 -1.40 15.60 -0.36
CA HIS A 42 -1.31 14.23 0.11
C HIS A 42 0.15 13.81 0.35
N ILE A 43 0.42 12.96 1.36
CA ILE A 43 1.77 12.39 1.60
C ILE A 43 2.39 11.76 0.34
N LEU A 44 1.55 11.21 -0.55
CA LEU A 44 1.97 10.64 -1.84
C LEU A 44 2.63 11.64 -2.79
N THR A 45 2.36 12.95 -2.63
CA THR A 45 2.99 14.02 -3.41
C THR A 45 4.46 14.18 -3.08
N ASN A 46 4.85 13.89 -1.83
CA ASN A 46 6.25 13.86 -1.44
C ASN A 46 6.87 12.59 -2.02
N ILE A 47 7.81 12.72 -2.95
CA ILE A 47 8.47 11.60 -3.64
C ILE A 47 9.87 11.28 -3.08
N GLU A 48 10.26 11.87 -1.94
CA GLU A 48 11.59 11.67 -1.35
C GLU A 48 11.90 10.18 -1.06
N ASP A 49 10.87 9.41 -0.71
CA ASP A 49 11.00 7.97 -0.52
C ASP A 49 11.31 7.23 -1.83
N LEU A 50 10.67 7.61 -2.94
CA LEU A 50 10.96 7.09 -4.28
C LEU A 50 12.36 7.50 -4.73
N GLU A 51 12.72 8.77 -4.56
CA GLU A 51 14.05 9.28 -4.91
C GLU A 51 15.15 8.49 -4.17
N LYS A 52 15.02 8.32 -2.85
CA LYS A 52 15.95 7.51 -2.03
C LYS A 52 15.92 6.03 -2.40
N THR A 53 14.75 5.51 -2.77
CA THR A 53 14.61 4.09 -3.16
C THR A 53 15.26 3.81 -4.51
N PHE A 54 15.24 4.77 -5.44
CA PHE A 54 15.78 4.60 -6.79
C PHE A 54 17.14 5.28 -7.03
N GLU A 55 17.73 5.93 -6.01
CA GLU A 55 19.02 6.65 -6.10
C GLU A 55 20.14 5.84 -6.79
N ASP A 56 20.25 4.55 -6.47
CA ASP A 56 21.24 3.60 -7.00
C ASP A 56 20.62 2.52 -7.91
N ILE A 57 19.36 2.68 -8.31
CA ILE A 57 18.65 1.76 -9.19
C ILE A 57 18.40 2.44 -10.55
N PRO A 58 19.12 2.05 -11.61
CA PRO A 58 18.96 2.69 -12.90
C PRO A 58 17.59 2.38 -13.49
N LEU A 59 16.75 3.42 -13.62
CA LEU A 59 15.53 3.37 -14.42
C LEU A 59 15.90 3.67 -15.87
N GLN A 60 15.49 2.80 -16.78
CA GLN A 60 15.85 2.88 -18.19
C GLN A 60 14.61 3.02 -19.07
N LYS A 61 14.77 3.75 -20.17
CA LYS A 61 13.73 3.89 -21.19
C LYS A 61 13.33 2.51 -21.74
N GLY A 62 12.01 2.26 -21.79
CA GLY A 62 11.45 1.01 -22.32
C GLY A 62 11.40 -0.15 -21.31
N MET A 63 11.84 0.06 -20.06
CA MET A 63 11.49 -0.86 -18.97
C MET A 63 9.97 -0.89 -18.80
N LYS A 64 9.42 -2.05 -18.47
CA LYS A 64 8.00 -2.22 -18.16
C LYS A 64 7.81 -2.34 -16.66
N ALA A 65 7.05 -1.42 -16.08
CA ALA A 65 6.71 -1.45 -14.66
C ALA A 65 5.22 -1.75 -14.44
N LEU A 66 4.93 -2.47 -13.36
CA LEU A 66 3.60 -2.56 -12.78
C LEU A 66 3.56 -1.80 -11.46
N ASP A 67 2.77 -0.75 -11.37
CA ASP A 67 2.53 0.00 -10.14
C ASP A 67 1.20 -0.46 -9.51
N VAL A 68 1.32 -1.25 -8.44
CA VAL A 68 0.19 -1.90 -7.77
C VAL A 68 -0.39 -1.01 -6.69
N ALA A 69 -1.71 -0.83 -6.72
CA ALA A 69 -2.46 0.11 -5.88
C ALA A 69 -1.92 1.54 -6.05
N THR A 70 -1.93 2.00 -7.31
CA THR A 70 -1.31 3.25 -7.77
C THR A 70 -1.92 4.50 -7.12
N GLY A 71 -3.15 4.42 -6.60
CA GLY A 71 -3.86 5.58 -6.07
C GLY A 71 -3.92 6.71 -7.09
N ASN A 72 -3.47 7.90 -6.68
CA ASN A 72 -3.39 9.08 -7.55
C ASN A 72 -2.18 9.10 -8.50
N GLY A 73 -1.49 7.97 -8.68
CA GLY A 73 -0.52 7.80 -9.76
C GLY A 73 0.87 8.39 -9.51
N TYR A 74 1.18 8.91 -8.32
CA TYR A 74 2.48 9.57 -8.07
C TYR A 74 3.69 8.66 -8.31
N THR A 75 3.61 7.38 -7.94
CA THR A 75 4.65 6.40 -8.26
C THR A 75 4.72 6.15 -9.77
N ALA A 76 3.57 5.94 -10.42
CA ALA A 76 3.49 5.79 -11.87
C ALA A 76 4.05 7.00 -12.64
N PHE A 77 3.75 8.23 -12.22
CA PHE A 77 4.29 9.45 -12.82
C PHE A 77 5.80 9.57 -12.63
N PHE A 78 6.30 9.27 -11.42
CA PHE A 78 7.72 9.27 -11.14
C PHE A 78 8.46 8.33 -12.12
N LEU A 79 7.99 7.09 -12.28
CA LEU A 79 8.59 6.11 -13.19
C LEU A 79 8.43 6.53 -14.67
N ALA A 80 7.25 6.95 -15.08
CA ALA A 80 6.96 7.32 -16.47
C ALA A 80 7.80 8.51 -16.95
N ARG A 81 8.06 9.48 -16.08
CA ARG A 81 8.94 10.63 -16.38
C ARG A 81 10.41 10.22 -16.56
N GLN A 82 10.82 9.04 -16.08
CA GLN A 82 12.13 8.42 -16.36
C GLN A 82 12.15 7.59 -17.65
N GLY A 83 11.04 7.54 -18.40
CA GLY A 83 10.91 6.79 -19.66
C GLY A 83 10.48 5.34 -19.50
N VAL A 84 10.03 4.94 -18.31
CA VAL A 84 9.46 3.61 -18.04
C VAL A 84 8.04 3.53 -18.60
N GLU A 85 7.68 2.42 -19.23
CA GLU A 85 6.30 2.11 -19.63
C GLU A 85 5.55 1.54 -18.43
N VAL A 86 4.59 2.29 -17.89
CA VAL A 86 3.93 1.90 -16.63
C VAL A 86 2.55 1.34 -16.90
N THR A 87 2.28 0.16 -16.35
CA THR A 87 0.90 -0.30 -16.10
C THR A 87 0.59 0.01 -14.64
N ALA A 88 -0.43 0.82 -14.38
CA ALA A 88 -0.83 1.25 -13.06
C ALA A 88 -2.19 0.62 -12.72
N CYS A 89 -2.34 0.00 -11.57
CA CYS A 89 -3.59 -0.65 -11.19
C CYS A 89 -4.09 -0.26 -9.81
N ASP A 90 -5.40 -0.34 -9.62
CA ASP A 90 -6.05 -0.13 -8.32
C ASP A 90 -7.36 -0.95 -8.24
N ILE A 91 -7.91 -1.08 -7.04
CA ILE A 91 -9.15 -1.85 -6.78
C ILE A 91 -10.41 -1.07 -7.21
N THR A 92 -10.30 0.25 -7.41
CA THR A 92 -11.40 1.11 -7.86
C THR A 92 -10.90 2.18 -8.83
N GLU A 93 -11.69 2.44 -9.89
CA GLU A 93 -11.36 3.45 -10.89
C GLU A 93 -11.26 4.86 -10.32
N LYS A 94 -12.06 5.15 -9.28
CA LYS A 94 -12.12 6.47 -8.65
C LYS A 94 -10.76 6.94 -8.10
N MET A 95 -9.88 6.00 -7.76
CA MET A 95 -8.57 6.31 -7.20
C MET A 95 -7.61 6.91 -8.23
N PHE A 96 -7.73 6.55 -9.51
CA PHE A 96 -6.80 7.01 -10.55
C PHE A 96 -7.46 7.84 -11.65
N GLU A 97 -8.74 8.22 -11.51
CA GLU A 97 -9.42 9.04 -12.52
C GLU A 97 -8.71 10.38 -12.74
N GLY A 98 -8.34 11.07 -11.65
CA GLY A 98 -7.52 12.28 -11.73
C GLY A 98 -6.12 12.01 -12.28
N ALA A 99 -5.56 10.84 -11.96
CA ALA A 99 -4.22 10.46 -12.40
C ALA A 99 -4.14 10.24 -13.91
N ARG A 100 -5.17 9.61 -14.48
CA ARG A 100 -5.33 9.40 -15.93
C ARG A 100 -5.36 10.73 -16.69
N LYS A 101 -6.11 11.72 -16.19
CA LYS A 101 -6.14 13.05 -16.79
C LYS A 101 -4.75 13.71 -16.81
N ILE A 102 -4.01 13.64 -15.70
CA ILE A 102 -2.65 14.18 -15.62
C ILE A 102 -1.70 13.44 -16.58
N ALA A 103 -1.79 12.11 -16.66
CA ALA A 103 -1.00 11.32 -17.59
C ALA A 103 -1.26 11.74 -19.06
N ASP A 104 -2.53 11.94 -19.43
CA ASP A 104 -2.92 12.38 -20.78
C ASP A 104 -2.41 13.81 -21.08
N GLU A 105 -2.55 14.73 -20.12
CA GLU A 105 -2.09 16.13 -20.26
C GLU A 105 -0.56 16.23 -20.38
N GLU A 106 0.19 15.39 -19.68
CA GLU A 106 1.65 15.34 -19.73
C GLU A 106 2.21 14.42 -20.83
N GLY A 107 1.35 13.64 -21.51
CA GLY A 107 1.77 12.66 -22.51
C GLY A 107 2.59 11.49 -21.93
N LEU A 108 2.30 11.09 -20.69
CA LEU A 108 3.01 10.01 -20.00
C LEU A 108 2.50 8.62 -20.47
N PRO A 109 3.39 7.64 -20.76
CA PRO A 109 3.01 6.31 -21.23
C PRO A 109 2.51 5.41 -20.09
N ILE A 110 1.34 5.73 -19.54
CA ILE A 110 0.74 5.01 -18.41
C ILE A 110 -0.57 4.35 -18.82
N ARG A 111 -0.69 3.04 -18.61
CA ARG A 111 -1.93 2.28 -18.79
C ARG A 111 -2.58 2.01 -17.43
N PHE A 112 -3.80 2.49 -17.24
CA PHE A 112 -4.58 2.24 -16.02
C PHE A 112 -5.43 0.96 -16.14
N CYS A 113 -5.43 0.13 -15.10
CA CYS A 113 -6.17 -1.15 -15.03
C CYS A 113 -6.89 -1.30 -13.67
N ILE A 114 -7.98 -2.07 -13.64
CA ILE A 114 -8.71 -2.38 -12.41
C ILE A 114 -8.56 -3.86 -12.10
N HIS A 115 -7.90 -4.19 -10.99
CA HIS A 115 -7.84 -5.53 -10.41
C HIS A 115 -7.20 -5.48 -9.01
N SER A 116 -7.30 -6.58 -8.27
CA SER A 116 -6.65 -6.71 -6.96
C SER A 116 -5.15 -6.99 -7.08
N ALA A 117 -4.42 -6.68 -6.01
CA ALA A 117 -2.98 -6.92 -5.90
C ALA A 117 -2.64 -8.41 -5.76
N GLU A 118 -3.55 -9.20 -5.18
CA GLU A 118 -3.38 -10.61 -4.87
C GLU A 118 -3.72 -11.55 -6.04
N LYS A 119 -4.28 -11.02 -7.13
CA LYS A 119 -4.64 -11.77 -8.36
C LYS A 119 -4.34 -10.93 -9.60
N LEU A 120 -3.10 -10.97 -10.07
CA LEU A 120 -2.62 -10.14 -11.17
C LEU A 120 -2.95 -10.77 -12.53
N PRO A 121 -3.73 -10.11 -13.40
CA PRO A 121 -4.20 -10.68 -14.68
C PRO A 121 -3.12 -10.59 -15.80
N TYR A 122 -1.87 -10.82 -15.44
CA TYR A 122 -0.72 -10.74 -16.33
C TYR A 122 -0.01 -12.09 -16.45
N PRO A 123 0.60 -12.39 -17.61
CA PRO A 123 1.40 -13.58 -17.76
C PRO A 123 2.65 -13.53 -16.87
N ASP A 124 3.25 -14.69 -16.66
CA ASP A 124 4.53 -14.78 -15.96
C ASP A 124 5.61 -13.96 -16.68
N ARG A 125 6.53 -13.36 -15.92
CA ARG A 125 7.75 -12.74 -16.45
C ARG A 125 7.51 -11.68 -17.53
N CYS A 126 6.58 -10.75 -17.31
CA CYS A 126 6.27 -9.68 -18.25
C CYS A 126 6.75 -8.28 -17.82
N PHE A 127 7.05 -8.07 -16.54
CA PHE A 127 7.52 -6.78 -16.00
C PHE A 127 8.98 -6.82 -15.57
N ASP A 128 9.69 -5.72 -15.77
CA ASP A 128 11.05 -5.49 -15.27
C ASP A 128 11.03 -4.96 -13.82
N LEU A 129 9.94 -4.29 -13.43
CA LEU A 129 9.75 -3.67 -12.12
C LEU A 129 8.31 -3.85 -11.64
N VAL A 130 8.12 -4.17 -10.37
CA VAL A 130 6.83 -4.09 -9.67
C VAL A 130 7.00 -3.17 -8.47
N THR A 131 6.17 -2.11 -8.39
CA THR A 131 6.13 -1.18 -7.26
C THR A 131 4.83 -1.31 -6.49
N CYS A 132 4.87 -1.12 -5.17
CA CYS A 132 3.70 -0.89 -4.34
C CYS A 132 4.07 0.08 -3.22
N ARG A 133 3.29 1.15 -3.04
CA ARG A 133 3.62 2.25 -2.13
C ARG A 133 2.41 2.65 -1.29
N TYR A 134 2.54 2.55 0.03
CA TYR A 134 1.53 2.85 1.05
C TYR A 134 0.19 2.15 0.83
N ALA A 135 0.21 0.89 0.42
CA ALA A 135 -1.01 0.15 0.12
C ALA A 135 -1.04 -1.27 0.66
N ALA A 136 0.11 -1.92 0.86
CA ALA A 136 0.15 -3.35 1.16
C ALA A 136 -0.51 -3.69 2.51
N HIS A 137 -0.49 -2.77 3.47
CA HIS A 137 -1.23 -2.88 4.74
C HIS A 137 -2.76 -2.95 4.60
N HIS A 138 -3.34 -2.75 3.42
CA HIS A 138 -4.77 -2.95 3.12
C HIS A 138 -5.08 -4.27 2.40
N PHE A 139 -4.05 -5.02 2.01
CA PHE A 139 -4.23 -6.26 1.24
C PHE A 139 -4.72 -7.39 2.15
N ALA A 140 -5.66 -8.16 1.65
CA ALA A 140 -6.24 -9.29 2.38
C ALA A 140 -5.22 -10.42 2.57
N ASP A 141 -4.38 -10.63 1.55
CA ASP A 141 -3.31 -11.62 1.56
C ASP A 141 -2.02 -11.00 1.00
N GLN A 142 -1.20 -10.47 1.91
CA GLN A 142 0.08 -9.83 1.59
C GLN A 142 1.10 -10.83 1.03
N GLU A 143 1.06 -12.09 1.44
CA GLU A 143 1.92 -13.15 0.90
C GLU A 143 1.53 -13.47 -0.55
N ALA A 144 0.23 -13.57 -0.85
CA ALA A 144 -0.27 -13.74 -2.21
C ALA A 144 0.14 -12.59 -3.12
N PHE A 145 0.07 -11.35 -2.64
CA PHE A 145 0.56 -10.18 -3.36
C PHE A 145 2.05 -10.29 -3.71
N VAL A 146 2.93 -10.67 -2.76
CA VAL A 146 4.37 -10.83 -3.04
C VAL A 146 4.61 -11.98 -4.01
N ARG A 147 3.87 -13.09 -3.88
CA ARG A 147 3.94 -14.24 -4.78
C ARG A 147 3.54 -13.89 -6.21
N GLU A 148 2.43 -13.18 -6.38
CA GLU A 148 1.97 -12.71 -7.70
C GLU A 148 2.95 -11.69 -8.31
N SER A 149 3.46 -10.75 -7.50
CA SER A 149 4.48 -9.79 -7.92
C SER A 149 5.73 -10.52 -8.44
N SER A 150 6.19 -11.53 -7.72
CA SER A 150 7.32 -12.37 -8.12
C SER A 150 7.06 -13.19 -9.39
N ARG A 151 5.81 -13.63 -9.60
CA ARG A 151 5.40 -14.38 -10.79
C ARG A 151 5.45 -13.52 -12.06
N VAL A 152 4.91 -12.30 -11.99
CA VAL A 152 4.85 -11.39 -13.14
C VAL A 152 6.19 -10.71 -13.44
N LEU A 153 7.12 -10.70 -12.48
CA LEU A 153 8.49 -10.21 -12.69
C LEU A 153 9.31 -11.13 -13.59
N LYS A 154 10.02 -10.54 -14.55
CA LYS A 154 11.09 -11.18 -15.33
C LYS A 154 12.22 -11.61 -14.40
N LYS A 155 13.07 -12.52 -14.89
CA LYS A 155 14.36 -12.80 -14.27
C LYS A 155 15.15 -11.48 -14.13
N ASP A 156 15.81 -11.30 -12.99
CA ASP A 156 16.56 -10.10 -12.60
C ASP A 156 15.69 -8.83 -12.43
N GLY A 157 14.37 -8.95 -12.59
CA GLY A 157 13.43 -7.87 -12.32
C GLY A 157 13.36 -7.51 -10.83
N LEU A 158 12.90 -6.29 -10.54
CA LEU A 158 12.89 -5.74 -9.19
C LEU A 158 11.49 -5.65 -8.62
N PHE A 159 11.36 -6.05 -7.36
CA PHE A 159 10.21 -5.76 -6.52
C PHE A 159 10.57 -4.62 -5.57
N VAL A 160 9.72 -3.60 -5.51
CA VAL A 160 9.90 -2.44 -4.64
C VAL A 160 8.63 -2.25 -3.82
N LEU A 161 8.79 -2.25 -2.50
CA LEU A 161 7.72 -2.01 -1.54
C LEU A 161 8.09 -0.81 -0.69
N ILE A 162 7.17 0.15 -0.56
CA ILE A 162 7.28 1.26 0.38
C ILE A 162 6.05 1.24 1.27
N ASP A 163 6.19 1.01 2.57
CA ASP A 163 5.03 1.00 3.48
C ASP A 163 5.40 1.41 4.91
N GLY A 164 4.39 1.61 5.77
CA GLY A 164 4.58 1.84 7.20
C GLY A 164 5.11 0.59 7.91
N THR A 165 5.98 0.80 8.90
CA THR A 165 6.47 -0.25 9.81
C THR A 165 6.88 0.35 11.15
N VAL A 166 7.30 -0.51 12.06
CA VAL A 166 8.24 -0.19 13.15
C VAL A 166 9.48 -1.10 13.04
N PRO A 167 10.60 -0.82 13.74
CA PRO A 167 11.76 -1.72 13.75
C PRO A 167 11.42 -3.11 14.30
N ASN A 168 12.10 -4.14 13.80
CA ASN A 168 11.89 -5.52 14.24
C ASN A 168 12.06 -5.64 15.77
N GLY A 169 11.12 -6.31 16.43
CA GLY A 169 11.14 -6.52 17.89
C GLY A 169 10.47 -5.43 18.73
N GLU A 170 10.10 -4.28 18.15
CA GLU A 170 9.39 -3.19 18.84
C GLU A 170 7.88 -3.48 18.93
N GLN A 171 7.50 -4.60 19.55
CA GLN A 171 6.13 -5.14 19.51
C GLN A 171 5.10 -4.18 20.13
N GLN A 172 5.45 -3.47 21.21
CA GLN A 172 4.52 -2.52 21.83
C GLN A 172 4.26 -1.30 20.94
N ALA A 173 5.28 -0.86 20.19
CA ALA A 173 5.11 0.20 19.19
C ALA A 173 4.24 -0.29 18.02
N TYR A 174 4.46 -1.51 17.56
CA TYR A 174 3.64 -2.15 16.53
C TYR A 174 2.17 -2.24 16.95
N ASP A 175 1.90 -2.83 18.12
CA ASP A 175 0.54 -3.03 18.64
C ASP A 175 -0.19 -1.70 18.85
N TRP A 176 0.53 -0.66 19.28
CA TRP A 176 -0.03 0.67 19.42
C TRP A 176 -0.40 1.25 18.05
N LEU A 177 0.52 1.20 17.08
CA LEU A 177 0.31 1.74 15.74
C LEU A 177 -0.84 1.03 15.03
N ASP A 178 -0.87 -0.30 15.07
CA ASP A 178 -1.92 -1.09 14.44
C ASP A 178 -3.31 -0.79 15.02
N LYS A 179 -3.42 -0.58 16.34
CA LYS A 179 -4.67 -0.16 16.97
C LYS A 179 -5.09 1.25 16.55
N VAL A 180 -4.14 2.18 16.46
CA VAL A 180 -4.42 3.55 15.97
C VAL A 180 -4.92 3.51 14.54
N GLU A 181 -4.25 2.77 13.65
CA GLU A 181 -4.66 2.66 12.25
C GLU A 181 -6.02 2.00 12.07
N LYS A 182 -6.34 0.94 12.83
CA LYS A 182 -7.67 0.31 12.77
C LYS A 182 -8.79 1.24 13.24
N LEU A 183 -8.50 2.16 14.17
CA LEU A 183 -9.45 3.20 14.58
C LEU A 183 -9.56 4.31 13.53
N ARG A 184 -8.45 4.68 12.90
CA ARG A 184 -8.36 5.75 11.91
C ARG A 184 -9.01 5.36 10.59
N ASP A 185 -8.68 4.18 10.07
CA ASP A 185 -9.07 3.66 8.78
C ASP A 185 -9.54 2.20 8.91
N TYR A 186 -10.85 2.00 8.71
CA TYR A 186 -11.48 0.69 8.87
C TYR A 186 -11.04 -0.34 7.82
N SER A 187 -10.39 0.09 6.73
CA SER A 187 -9.90 -0.80 5.69
C SER A 187 -8.53 -1.40 6.02
N HIS A 188 -7.80 -0.83 6.99
CA HIS A 188 -6.49 -1.31 7.43
C HIS A 188 -6.53 -2.78 7.87
N VAL A 189 -5.66 -3.59 7.28
CA VAL A 189 -5.48 -5.01 7.62
C VAL A 189 -4.33 -5.16 8.61
N GLY A 190 -3.18 -4.56 8.33
CA GLY A 190 -2.02 -4.58 9.22
C GLY A 190 -0.72 -4.26 8.50
N TYR A 191 0.15 -3.48 9.15
CA TYR A 191 1.55 -3.38 8.74
C TYR A 191 2.30 -4.68 8.98
N ARG A 192 3.52 -4.77 8.45
CA ARG A 192 4.44 -5.88 8.68
C ARG A 192 5.82 -5.35 9.01
N PHE A 193 6.52 -6.07 9.87
CA PHE A 193 7.93 -5.86 10.12
C PHE A 193 8.75 -6.11 8.85
N GLU A 194 9.95 -5.53 8.81
CA GLU A 194 10.90 -5.76 7.71
C GLU A 194 11.25 -7.26 7.58
N SER A 195 11.40 -7.97 8.70
CA SER A 195 11.70 -9.40 8.69
C SER A 195 10.61 -10.23 8.02
N GLU A 196 9.35 -9.87 8.21
CA GLU A 196 8.21 -10.57 7.59
C GLU A 196 8.18 -10.32 6.08
N TRP A 197 8.37 -9.07 5.65
CA TRP A 197 8.46 -8.76 4.21
C TRP A 197 9.63 -9.48 3.53
N LYS A 198 10.79 -9.55 4.19
CA LYS A 198 11.95 -10.28 3.68
C LYS A 198 11.66 -11.79 3.58
N GLU A 199 10.95 -12.36 4.55
CA GLU A 199 10.53 -13.76 4.50
C GLU A 199 9.58 -14.02 3.32
N TYR A 200 8.56 -13.17 3.13
CA TYR A 200 7.63 -13.27 2.00
C TYR A 200 8.35 -13.19 0.65
N CYS A 201 9.35 -12.30 0.54
CA CYS A 201 10.21 -12.22 -0.63
C CYS A 201 10.96 -13.54 -0.87
N LEU A 202 11.66 -14.06 0.14
CA LEU A 202 12.47 -15.27 0.02
C LEU A 202 11.62 -16.49 -0.38
N GLN A 203 10.48 -16.67 0.27
CA GLN A 203 9.52 -17.75 -0.05
C GLN A 203 8.98 -17.64 -1.49
N SER A 204 8.92 -16.43 -2.04
CA SER A 204 8.46 -16.16 -3.39
C SER A 204 9.60 -16.20 -4.44
N GLY A 205 10.83 -16.54 -4.06
CA GLY A 205 11.99 -16.53 -4.95
C GLY A 205 12.48 -15.13 -5.33
N LEU A 206 12.26 -14.15 -4.45
CA LEU A 206 12.86 -12.83 -4.50
C LEU A 206 13.98 -12.74 -3.45
N THR A 207 15.12 -12.17 -3.83
CA THR A 207 16.25 -11.92 -2.93
C THR A 207 16.24 -10.46 -2.48
N PRO A 208 16.00 -10.14 -1.19
CA PRO A 208 16.14 -8.79 -0.68
C PRO A 208 17.53 -8.22 -0.96
N LEU A 209 17.59 -7.02 -1.55
CA LEU A 209 18.83 -6.33 -1.88
C LEU A 209 19.15 -5.22 -0.88
N LYS A 210 18.13 -4.41 -0.55
CA LYS A 210 18.28 -3.29 0.37
C LYS A 210 16.97 -2.98 1.09
N SER A 211 17.11 -2.41 2.28
CA SER A 211 16.03 -1.84 3.06
C SER A 211 16.47 -0.49 3.64
N LEU A 212 15.58 0.49 3.56
CA LEU A 212 15.78 1.83 4.12
C LEU A 212 14.62 2.15 5.05
N PHE A 213 14.91 2.85 6.15
CA PHE A 213 13.90 3.34 7.07
C PHE A 213 13.90 4.87 7.03
N ILE A 214 12.82 5.46 6.52
CA ILE A 214 12.70 6.90 6.35
C ILE A 214 11.69 7.43 7.37
N PRO A 215 12.14 8.20 8.38
CA PRO A 215 11.23 8.79 9.35
C PRO A 215 10.43 9.93 8.70
N PHE A 216 9.14 10.02 8.99
CA PHE A 216 8.26 11.07 8.51
C PHE A 216 7.38 11.58 9.63
N LYS A 217 7.46 12.88 9.93
CA LYS A 217 6.61 13.50 10.94
C LYS A 217 5.21 13.70 10.39
N GLN A 218 4.19 13.21 11.11
CA GLN A 218 2.81 13.60 10.85
C GLN A 218 2.58 15.00 11.42
N ASP A 219 2.49 15.99 10.55
CA ASP A 219 2.30 17.40 10.92
C ASP A 219 0.84 17.85 10.78
N ASP A 220 0.09 17.27 9.85
CA ASP A 220 -1.35 17.54 9.66
C ASP A 220 -2.22 16.40 10.19
N ILE A 221 -2.62 16.51 11.46
CA ILE A 221 -3.50 15.53 12.11
C ILE A 221 -4.94 15.58 11.58
N GLU A 222 -5.40 16.73 11.09
CA GLU A 222 -6.75 16.88 10.56
C GLU A 222 -6.86 16.17 9.22
N TRP A 223 -5.90 16.41 8.32
CA TRP A 223 -5.80 15.66 7.06
C TRP A 223 -5.65 14.15 7.30
N TYR A 224 -4.87 13.74 8.31
CA TYR A 224 -4.68 12.33 8.64
C TYR A 224 -6.01 11.64 9.00
N PHE A 225 -6.88 12.29 9.78
CA PHE A 225 -8.21 11.76 10.07
C PHE A 225 -9.18 11.85 8.89
N GLN A 226 -9.16 12.93 8.11
CA GLN A 226 -10.03 13.10 6.95
C GLN A 226 -9.74 12.05 5.86
N SER A 227 -8.47 11.82 5.56
CA SER A 227 -8.05 10.83 4.56
C SER A 227 -8.40 9.39 4.97
N GLY A 228 -8.47 9.09 6.27
CA GLY A 228 -8.93 7.81 6.80
C GLY A 228 -10.44 7.71 6.99
N GLY A 229 -11.19 8.79 6.74
CA GLY A 229 -12.63 8.84 7.03
C GLY A 229 -12.95 8.62 8.52
N THR A 230 -12.06 9.04 9.42
CA THR A 230 -12.12 8.70 10.84
C THR A 230 -13.30 9.36 11.55
N PRO A 231 -14.23 8.59 12.15
CA PRO A 231 -15.33 9.14 12.94
C PRO A 231 -14.83 9.92 14.17
N LYS A 232 -15.56 10.97 14.60
CA LYS A 232 -15.16 11.83 15.72
C LYS A 232 -14.89 11.04 17.01
N ASP A 233 -15.74 10.08 17.35
CA ASP A 233 -15.54 9.19 18.51
C ASP A 233 -14.22 8.39 18.43
N ASN A 234 -13.79 8.00 17.23
CA ASN A 234 -12.51 7.32 17.04
C ASN A 234 -11.34 8.30 17.13
N GLN A 235 -11.49 9.55 16.65
CA GLN A 235 -10.49 10.59 16.84
C GLN A 235 -10.22 10.81 18.34
N GLU A 236 -11.27 10.89 19.16
CA GLU A 236 -11.16 11.03 20.63
C GLU A 236 -10.42 9.85 21.28
N LYS A 237 -10.73 8.61 20.86
CA LYS A 237 -9.99 7.42 21.32
C LYS A 237 -8.51 7.50 20.94
N ILE A 238 -8.19 7.91 19.71
CA ILE A 238 -6.81 8.05 19.24
C ILE A 238 -6.09 9.14 20.07
N TYR A 239 -6.72 10.28 20.34
CA TYR A 239 -6.15 11.31 21.21
C TYR A 239 -5.83 10.76 22.61
N GLN A 240 -6.71 9.92 23.17
CA GLN A 240 -6.45 9.27 24.45
C GLN A 240 -5.30 8.26 24.36
N MET A 241 -5.25 7.45 23.30
CA MET A 241 -4.15 6.52 23.05
C MET A 241 -2.80 7.20 22.90
N VAL A 242 -2.74 8.42 22.36
CA VAL A 242 -1.51 9.23 22.30
C VAL A 242 -1.02 9.62 23.70
N LYS A 243 -1.93 10.01 24.61
CA LYS A 243 -1.57 10.34 26.01
C LYS A 243 -1.01 9.12 26.73
N ASP A 244 -1.70 8.00 26.58
CA ASP A 244 -1.44 6.75 27.28
C ASP A 244 -0.45 5.85 26.54
N ALA A 245 0.19 6.33 25.47
CA ALA A 245 1.08 5.52 24.65
C ALA A 245 2.19 4.86 25.50
N PRO A 246 2.46 3.55 25.30
CA PRO A 246 3.54 2.85 25.99
C PRO A 246 4.88 3.57 25.79
N GLN A 247 5.79 3.46 26.76
CA GLN A 247 7.10 4.12 26.69
C GLN A 247 7.87 3.74 25.43
N ASP A 248 7.73 2.49 25.02
CA ASP A 248 8.35 1.96 23.82
C ASP A 248 7.81 2.62 22.55
N ALA A 249 6.48 2.68 22.42
CA ALA A 249 5.81 3.40 21.32
C ALA A 249 6.19 4.89 21.31
N LYS A 250 6.23 5.55 22.47
CA LYS A 250 6.67 6.95 22.60
C LYS A 250 8.08 7.16 22.10
N ARG A 251 9.00 6.24 22.39
CA ARG A 251 10.39 6.30 21.92
C ARG A 251 10.49 6.06 20.42
N VAL A 252 9.91 4.96 19.92
CA VAL A 252 10.06 4.49 18.54
C VAL A 252 9.39 5.45 17.56
N LEU A 253 8.14 5.82 17.84
CA LEU A 253 7.32 6.68 16.99
C LEU A 253 7.38 8.15 17.42
N LYS A 254 8.23 8.50 18.40
CA LYS A 254 8.38 9.88 18.91
C LYS A 254 7.04 10.54 19.22
N ILE A 255 6.13 9.79 19.86
CA ILE A 255 4.77 10.23 20.16
C ILE A 255 4.83 11.32 21.23
N GLY A 256 4.18 12.45 20.96
CA GLY A 256 4.17 13.59 21.85
C GLY A 256 3.13 14.63 21.49
N TRP A 257 3.37 15.85 21.94
CA TRP A 257 2.48 16.99 21.75
C TRP A 257 3.29 18.21 21.34
N GLU A 258 2.80 18.94 20.33
CA GLU A 258 3.33 20.23 19.90
C GLU A 258 2.18 21.21 19.73
N GLU A 259 2.29 22.39 20.36
CA GLU A 259 1.23 23.43 20.32
C GLU A 259 -0.18 22.91 20.68
N GLY A 260 -0.24 21.94 21.60
CA GLY A 260 -1.49 21.32 22.04
C GLY A 260 -2.08 20.27 21.08
N ARG A 261 -1.39 19.93 19.99
CA ARG A 261 -1.79 18.89 19.04
C ARG A 261 -0.93 17.64 19.21
N PRO A 262 -1.47 16.43 19.04
CA PRO A 262 -0.67 15.22 19.05
C PRO A 262 0.24 15.21 17.82
N VAL A 263 1.46 14.72 18.01
CA VAL A 263 2.40 14.47 16.92
C VAL A 263 3.04 13.11 17.11
N TRP A 264 3.35 12.44 16.01
CA TRP A 264 4.21 11.28 15.99
C TRP A 264 4.94 11.17 14.66
N TRP A 265 5.96 10.33 14.63
CA TRP A 265 6.79 10.04 13.50
C TRP A 265 6.51 8.64 13.00
N TRP A 266 6.13 8.56 11.74
CA TRP A 266 6.06 7.34 10.98
C TRP A 266 7.45 6.85 10.63
N ILE A 267 7.56 5.54 10.45
CA ILE A 267 8.76 4.92 9.87
C ILE A 267 8.31 4.24 8.58
N LYS A 268 8.81 4.76 7.46
CA LYS A 268 8.57 4.20 6.13
C LYS A 268 9.65 3.18 5.84
N LEU A 269 9.30 1.93 5.62
CA LEU A 269 10.19 0.92 5.08
C LEU A 269 10.19 1.02 3.56
N CYS A 270 11.34 1.26 2.96
CA CYS A 270 11.57 1.06 1.53
C CYS A 270 12.38 -0.22 1.34
N LEU A 271 11.74 -1.28 0.85
CA LEU A 271 12.35 -2.59 0.59
C LEU A 271 12.49 -2.79 -0.93
N VAL A 272 13.68 -3.23 -1.35
CA VAL A 272 13.93 -3.66 -2.74
C VAL A 272 14.41 -5.09 -2.74
N ALA A 273 13.82 -5.93 -3.58
CA ALA A 273 14.20 -7.31 -3.79
C ALA A 273 14.32 -7.64 -5.30
N ARG A 274 15.12 -8.64 -5.65
CA ARG A 274 15.36 -9.07 -7.03
C ARG A 274 14.82 -10.46 -7.29
N LYS A 275 14.20 -10.66 -8.46
CA LYS A 275 13.81 -11.97 -8.95
C LYS A 275 15.02 -12.78 -9.41
N GLY A 276 15.16 -13.99 -8.85
CA GLY A 276 16.19 -14.97 -9.28
C GLY A 276 15.91 -15.59 -10.66
#